data_AF-A0A6B2G6W7-F1
#
_entry.id   AF-A0A6B2G6W7-F1
#
_cell.length_a   1.000
_cell.length_b   1.000
_cell.length_c   1.000
_cell.angle_alpha   90.00
_cell.angle_beta   90.00
_cell.angle_gamma   90.00
#
_symmetry.space_group_name_H-M   'P 1'
#
loop_
_entity.id
_entity.type
_entity.pdbx_description
1 polymer ?
#
loop_
_entity_poly.entity_id
_entity_poly.type
_entity_poly.pdbx_seq_one_letter_code
_entity_poly.pdbx_strand_id
1 'polypeptide(L)'
;RRIISVSATLNNIENISDWLTLKSTKTHYYEFNDDYKSVKVNRVVLGYPQKDSTSAFSFDIGLNFKLKHVIQSYSNSKPTLIFCSTRKGTLLAASTLARDFDFNANSLSIRNCVGCFKDSKLMDLTR
;
A
#
# COMPACT_ATOMS: atom_id res chain seq x y z
N ARG A 1 -4.07 24.53 -28.46
CA ARG A 1 -3.68 23.33 -27.70
C ARG A 1 -4.07 23.55 -26.24
N ARG A 2 -4.82 22.63 -25.63
CA ARG A 2 -5.22 22.69 -24.21
C ARG A 2 -4.33 21.73 -23.41
N ILE A 3 -3.82 22.18 -22.27
CA ILE A 3 -3.05 21.35 -21.33
C ILE A 3 -3.91 21.21 -20.08
N ILE A 4 -4.01 19.98 -19.56
CA ILE A 4 -4.67 19.69 -18.28
C ILE A 4 -3.63 18.94 -17.45
N SER A 5 -3.30 19.48 -16.28
CA SER A 5 -2.39 18.86 -15.32
C SER A 5 -3.19 18.29 -14.16
N VAL A 6 -2.79 17.12 -13.67
CA VAL A 6 -3.41 16.45 -12.53
C VAL A 6 -2.31 16.07 -11.55
N SER A 7 -2.51 16.40 -10.27
CA SER A 7 -1.57 16.11 -9.19
C SER A 7 -2.31 15.60 -7.95
N ALA A 8 -1.56 15.09 -6.98
CA ALA A 8 -2.04 15.03 -5.60
C ALA A 8 -2.24 16.46 -5.04
N THR A 9 -2.76 16.57 -3.81
CA THR A 9 -2.89 17.85 -3.10
C THR A 9 -1.52 18.49 -2.90
N LEU A 10 -1.37 19.75 -3.31
CA LEU A 10 -0.12 20.51 -3.24
C LEU A 10 -0.37 21.85 -2.54
N ASN A 11 0.48 22.20 -1.57
CA ASN A 11 0.34 23.44 -0.82
C ASN A 11 0.76 24.69 -1.63
N ASN A 12 1.41 24.51 -2.78
CA ASN A 12 1.97 25.58 -3.61
C ASN A 12 1.39 25.57 -5.04
N ILE A 13 0.10 25.25 -5.17
CA ILE A 13 -0.59 25.12 -6.46
C ILE A 13 -0.53 26.40 -7.31
N GLU A 14 -0.50 27.58 -6.66
CA GLU A 14 -0.37 28.87 -7.32
C GLU A 14 0.93 28.98 -8.14
N ASN A 15 2.07 28.60 -7.55
CA ASN A 15 3.36 28.65 -8.26
C ASN A 15 3.40 27.70 -9.46
N ILE A 16 2.75 26.54 -9.33
CA ILE A 16 2.65 25.55 -10.41
C ILE A 16 1.75 26.07 -11.53
N SER A 17 0.65 26.74 -11.18
CA SER A 17 -0.25 27.40 -12.13
C SER A 17 0.48 28.50 -12.91
N ASP A 18 1.30 29.30 -12.24
CA ASP A 18 2.13 30.33 -12.87
C ASP A 18 3.18 29.71 -13.80
N TRP A 19 3.84 28.64 -13.36
CA TRP A 19 4.81 27.92 -14.18
C TRP A 19 4.17 27.32 -15.45
N LEU A 20 2.93 26.85 -15.37
CA LEU A 20 2.19 26.30 -16.52
C LEU A 20 1.56 27.36 -17.43
N THR A 21 1.55 28.63 -17.01
CA THR A 21 0.94 29.74 -17.77
C THR A 21 1.78 30.06 -19.01
N LEU A 22 1.15 29.97 -20.20
CA LEU A 22 1.80 30.23 -21.48
C LEU A 22 1.28 31.53 -22.11
N LYS A 23 2.22 32.45 -22.40
CA LYS A 23 2.16 33.61 -23.32
C LYS A 23 1.03 34.66 -23.15
N SER A 24 -0.16 34.35 -22.62
CA SER A 24 -1.22 35.34 -22.31
C SER A 24 -2.45 34.81 -21.57
N THR A 25 -2.69 33.49 -21.50
CA THR A 25 -3.86 32.95 -20.79
C THR A 25 -3.46 32.40 -19.43
N LYS A 26 -3.96 33.03 -18.35
CA LYS A 26 -3.74 32.55 -16.98
C LYS A 26 -4.24 31.12 -16.84
N THR A 27 -3.42 30.24 -16.26
CA THR A 27 -3.84 28.89 -15.92
C THR A 27 -4.87 28.94 -14.79
N HIS A 28 -5.97 28.21 -14.95
CA HIS A 28 -6.93 27.98 -13.87
C HIS A 28 -6.51 26.73 -13.10
N TYR A 29 -6.51 26.81 -11.78
CA TYR A 29 -6.24 25.67 -10.91
C TYR A 29 -7.42 25.41 -9.98
N TYR A 30 -7.51 24.16 -9.53
CA TYR A 30 -8.46 23.72 -8.51
C TYR A 30 -7.68 23.01 -7.43
N GLU A 31 -7.90 23.42 -6.18
CA GLU A 31 -7.30 22.79 -5.02
C GLU A 31 -8.34 21.93 -4.31
N PHE A 32 -7.95 20.68 -4.03
CA PHE A 32 -8.78 19.73 -3.32
C PHE A 32 -8.00 19.28 -2.10
N ASN A 33 -8.45 19.70 -0.93
CA ASN A 33 -7.96 19.21 0.36
C ASN A 33 -8.52 17.80 0.66
N ASP A 34 -8.06 17.19 1.75
CA ASP A 34 -8.40 15.81 2.11
C ASP A 34 -9.91 15.57 2.32
N ASP A 35 -10.68 16.63 2.57
CA ASP A 35 -12.13 16.58 2.74
C ASP A 35 -12.88 16.27 1.43
N TYR A 36 -12.27 16.51 0.26
CA TYR A 36 -12.86 16.18 -1.04
C TYR A 36 -12.68 14.70 -1.43
N LYS A 37 -11.97 13.89 -0.63
CA LYS A 37 -11.81 12.46 -0.90
C LYS A 37 -13.15 11.75 -0.69
N SER A 38 -13.60 10.98 -1.69
CA SER A 38 -14.85 10.20 -1.62
C SER A 38 -14.89 9.22 -0.44
N VAL A 39 -13.72 8.78 0.04
CA VAL A 39 -13.58 7.90 1.20
C VAL A 39 -12.52 8.48 2.13
N LYS A 40 -12.90 8.75 3.39
CA LYS A 40 -11.98 9.18 4.43
C LYS A 40 -11.03 8.04 4.80
N VAL A 41 -9.72 8.32 4.74
CA VAL A 41 -8.69 7.35 5.09
C VAL A 41 -8.26 7.60 6.54
N ASN A 42 -8.45 6.62 7.42
CA ASN A 42 -7.91 6.67 8.78
C ASN A 42 -6.44 6.23 8.77
N ARG A 43 -5.53 7.12 9.17
CA ARG A 43 -4.09 6.84 9.21
C ARG A 43 -3.68 6.44 10.62
N VAL A 44 -3.16 5.23 10.77
CA VAL A 44 -2.54 4.75 12.01
C VAL A 44 -1.05 4.54 11.78
N VAL A 45 -0.21 5.03 12.68
CA VAL A 45 1.25 4.88 12.63
C VAL A 45 1.70 4.04 13.83
N LEU A 46 2.35 2.91 13.56
CA LEU A 46 2.88 2.01 14.59
C LEU A 46 4.41 2.05 14.56
N GLY A 47 5.02 2.50 15.66
CA GLY A 47 6.47 2.49 15.83
C GLY A 47 6.94 1.16 16.41
N TYR A 48 7.97 0.56 15.79
CA TYR A 48 8.64 -0.63 16.31
C TYR A 48 10.11 -0.33 16.57
N PRO A 49 10.63 -0.57 17.79
CA PRO A 49 12.03 -0.30 18.09
C PRO A 49 12.93 -1.31 17.39
N GLN A 50 13.93 -0.81 16.68
CA GLN A 50 15.03 -1.62 16.15
C GLN A 50 16.16 -1.64 17.18
N LYS A 51 16.65 -2.84 17.53
CA LYS A 51 17.84 -2.97 18.40
C LYS A 51 19.08 -2.60 17.59
N ASP A 52 20.04 -1.93 18.23
CA ASP A 52 21.27 -1.46 17.57
C ASP A 52 22.09 -2.57 16.92
N SER A 53 22.01 -3.80 17.44
CA SER A 53 22.70 -4.98 16.89
C SER A 53 21.97 -5.66 15.74
N THR A 54 20.77 -5.21 15.37
CA THR A 54 19.91 -5.87 14.37
C THR A 54 20.02 -5.17 13.02
N SER A 55 20.34 -5.92 11.97
CA SER A 55 20.34 -5.38 10.61
C SER A 55 18.92 -4.98 10.17
N ALA A 56 18.81 -4.03 9.25
CA ALA A 56 17.52 -3.62 8.68
C ALA A 56 16.74 -4.80 8.07
N PHE A 57 17.45 -5.78 7.49
CA PHE A 57 16.85 -6.99 6.94
C PHE A 57 16.23 -7.88 8.03
N SER A 58 16.96 -8.14 9.11
CA SER A 58 16.45 -8.93 10.23
C SER A 58 15.29 -8.22 10.95
N PHE A 59 15.35 -6.89 11.02
CA PHE A 59 14.25 -6.08 11.54
C PHE A 59 12.99 -6.23 10.69
N ASP A 60 13.10 -6.10 9.36
CA ASP A 60 11.97 -6.27 8.41
C ASP A 60 11.33 -7.66 8.54
N ILE A 61 12.13 -8.72 8.65
CA ILE A 61 11.62 -10.08 8.92
C ILE A 61 10.86 -10.13 10.26
N GLY A 62 11.39 -9.46 11.29
CA GLY A 62 10.73 -9.37 12.60
C GLY A 62 9.34 -8.73 12.54
N LEU A 63 9.14 -7.76 11.64
CA LEU A 63 7.85 -7.09 11.44
C LEU A 63 6.79 -8.04 10.85
N ASN A 64 7.19 -9.05 10.08
CA ASN A 64 6.25 -10.02 9.48
C ASN A 64 5.41 -10.74 10.55
N PHE A 65 6.01 -11.05 11.70
CA PHE A 65 5.31 -11.68 12.83
C PHE A 65 4.30 -10.76 13.53
N LYS A 66 4.31 -9.46 13.22
CA LYS A 66 3.34 -8.48 13.73
C LYS A 66 2.15 -8.30 12.80
N LEU A 67 2.27 -8.70 11.52
CA LEU A 67 1.25 -8.47 10.49
C LEU A 67 -0.11 -9.07 10.87
N LYS A 68 -0.16 -10.30 11.38
CA LYS A 68 -1.42 -10.95 11.80
C LYS A 68 -2.22 -10.06 12.76
N HIS A 69 -1.55 -9.60 13.83
CA HIS A 69 -2.16 -8.75 14.84
C HIS A 69 -2.64 -7.43 14.23
N VAL A 70 -1.79 -6.76 13.43
CA VAL A 70 -2.15 -5.48 12.78
C VAL A 70 -3.38 -5.64 11.88
N ILE A 71 -3.44 -6.70 11.08
CA ILE A 71 -4.59 -6.99 10.21
C ILE A 71 -5.84 -7.21 11.07
N GLN A 72 -5.78 -8.04 12.11
CA GLN A 72 -6.92 -8.30 12.98
C GLN A 72 -7.42 -7.05 13.71
N SER A 73 -6.51 -6.16 14.13
CA SER A 73 -6.86 -4.93 14.83
C SER A 73 -7.52 -3.87 13.94
N TYR A 74 -7.11 -3.74 12.68
CA TYR A 74 -7.49 -2.59 11.85
C TYR A 74 -8.31 -2.94 10.60
N SER A 75 -8.29 -4.20 10.15
CA SER A 75 -8.96 -4.59 8.90
C SER A 75 -10.48 -4.71 9.03
N ASN A 76 -11.00 -5.02 10.23
CA ASN A 76 -12.42 -5.35 10.44
C ASN A 76 -12.90 -6.47 9.49
N SER A 77 -12.07 -7.49 9.29
CA SER A 77 -12.33 -8.61 8.38
C SER A 77 -12.59 -8.20 6.91
N LYS A 78 -12.06 -7.05 6.47
CA LYS A 78 -12.11 -6.59 5.08
C LYS A 78 -10.84 -7.00 4.31
N PRO A 79 -10.83 -6.93 2.97
CA PRO A 79 -9.61 -7.17 2.20
C PRO A 79 -8.49 -6.21 2.63
N THR A 80 -7.27 -6.74 2.79
CA THR A 80 -6.09 -5.96 3.20
C THR A 80 -5.01 -6.03 2.13
N LEU A 81 -4.48 -4.86 1.74
CA LEU A 81 -3.34 -4.73 0.84
C LEU A 81 -2.08 -4.41 1.65
N ILE A 82 -1.03 -5.22 1.47
CA ILE A 82 0.25 -5.06 2.17
C ILE A 82 1.33 -4.73 1.15
N PHE A 83 2.05 -3.63 1.38
CA PHE A 83 3.22 -3.24 0.58
C PHE A 83 4.50 -3.70 1.28
N CYS A 84 5.37 -4.40 0.56
CA CYS A 84 6.69 -4.81 1.03
C CYS A 84 7.77 -4.16 0.16
N SER A 85 8.92 -3.86 0.75
CA SER A 85 10.01 -3.14 0.08
C SER A 85 10.73 -3.95 -1.01
N THR A 86 10.65 -5.28 -0.97
CA THR A 86 11.31 -6.16 -1.94
C THR A 86 10.43 -7.35 -2.32
N ARG A 87 10.67 -7.93 -3.51
CA ARG A 87 10.03 -9.18 -3.95
C ARG A 87 10.22 -10.31 -2.93
N LYS A 88 11.43 -10.47 -2.38
CA LYS A 88 11.72 -11.48 -1.35
C LYS A 88 10.95 -11.19 -0.05
N GLY A 89 10.82 -9.93 0.34
CA GLY A 89 10.02 -9.51 1.49
C GLY A 89 8.54 -9.91 1.33
N THR A 90 7.96 -9.67 0.14
CA THR A 90 6.59 -10.11 -0.18
C THR A 90 6.42 -11.62 -0.03
N LEU A 91 7.35 -12.42 -0.54
CA LEU A 91 7.31 -13.87 -0.42
C LEU A 91 7.33 -14.34 1.04
N LEU A 92 8.21 -13.74 1.85
CA LEU A 92 8.34 -14.07 3.27
C LEU A 92 7.09 -13.65 4.06
N ALA A 93 6.60 -12.43 3.85
CA ALA A 93 5.38 -11.94 4.49
C ALA A 93 4.16 -12.80 4.15
N ALA A 94 3.98 -13.13 2.87
CA ALA A 94 2.90 -14.02 2.43
C ALA A 94 3.02 -15.42 3.04
N SER A 95 4.22 -15.98 3.10
CA SER A 95 4.47 -17.31 3.70
C SER A 95 4.17 -17.31 5.21
N THR A 96 4.57 -16.25 5.93
CA THR A 96 4.26 -16.09 7.36
C THR A 96 2.76 -15.98 7.57
N LEU A 97 2.07 -15.16 6.79
CA LEU A 97 0.61 -14.98 6.89
C LEU A 97 -0.16 -16.25 6.55
N ALA A 98 0.25 -17.00 5.52
CA ALA A 98 -0.38 -18.27 5.16
C ALA A 98 -0.27 -19.34 6.27
N ARG A 99 0.78 -19.26 7.09
CA ARG A 99 0.95 -20.12 8.28
C ARG A 99 0.15 -19.61 9.48
N ASP A 100 0.14 -18.29 9.66
CA ASP A 100 -0.43 -17.64 10.84
C ASP A 100 -1.97 -17.58 10.80
N PHE A 101 -2.55 -17.51 9.60
CA PHE A 101 -3.98 -17.60 9.39
C PHE A 101 -4.32 -19.00 8.89
N ASP A 102 -5.27 -19.68 9.55
CA ASP A 102 -5.96 -20.84 8.98
C ASP A 102 -6.83 -20.37 7.81
N PHE A 103 -6.19 -20.05 6.69
CA PHE A 103 -6.90 -19.77 5.46
C PHE A 103 -7.57 -21.06 5.03
N ASN A 104 -8.90 -21.06 5.02
CA ASN A 104 -9.63 -22.12 4.35
C ASN A 104 -9.36 -21.96 2.84
N ALA A 105 -8.33 -22.65 2.35
CA ALA A 105 -7.84 -22.62 0.97
C ALA A 105 -8.95 -22.96 -0.05
N ASN A 106 -10.08 -23.50 0.42
CA ASN A 106 -11.27 -23.76 -0.37
C ASN A 106 -12.16 -22.55 -0.65
N SER A 107 -11.85 -21.36 -0.13
CA SER A 107 -12.64 -20.16 -0.44
C SER A 107 -12.51 -19.81 -1.94
N LEU A 108 -13.65 -19.58 -2.59
CA LEU A 108 -13.74 -19.28 -4.03
C LEU A 108 -12.86 -18.10 -4.47
N SER A 109 -12.65 -17.13 -3.58
CA SER A 109 -11.80 -15.96 -3.83
C SER A 109 -10.33 -16.33 -4.00
N ILE A 110 -9.80 -17.29 -3.25
CA ILE A 110 -8.39 -17.71 -3.37
C ILE A 110 -8.18 -18.50 -4.67
N ARG A 111 -9.11 -19.40 -5.03
CA ARG A 111 -9.03 -20.18 -6.28
C ARG A 111 -8.97 -19.29 -7.53
N ASN A 112 -9.71 -18.19 -7.53
CA ASN A 112 -9.70 -17.24 -8.64
C ASN A 112 -8.36 -16.48 -8.78
N CYS A 113 -7.53 -16.46 -7.74
CA CYS A 113 -6.24 -15.77 -7.73
C CYS A 113 -5.05 -16.68 -8.12
N VAL A 114 -5.23 -18.01 -8.14
CA VAL A 114 -4.13 -18.99 -8.35
C VAL A 114 -3.41 -18.79 -9.69
N GLY A 115 -4.09 -18.22 -10.71
CA GLY A 115 -3.50 -17.88 -12.01
C GLY A 115 -3.02 -16.44 -12.17
N CYS A 116 -3.20 -15.59 -11.16
CA CYS A 116 -2.85 -14.16 -11.24
C CYS A 116 -1.38 -13.90 -10.90
N PHE A 117 -0.70 -14.84 -10.23
CA PHE A 117 0.67 -14.69 -9.79
C PHE A 117 1.65 -15.27 -10.81
N LYS A 118 2.63 -14.46 -11.24
CA LYS A 118 3.76 -14.95 -12.05
C LYS A 118 4.83 -15.67 -11.22
N ASP A 119 4.84 -15.46 -9.90
CA ASP A 119 5.81 -16.06 -8.99
C ASP A 119 5.33 -17.45 -8.54
N SER A 120 6.11 -18.49 -8.84
CA SER A 120 5.75 -19.87 -8.51
C SER A 120 5.57 -20.12 -7.03
N LYS A 121 6.37 -19.45 -6.17
CA LYS A 121 6.25 -19.63 -4.72
C LYS A 121 4.97 -19.03 -4.16
N LEU A 122 4.48 -17.95 -4.77
CA LEU A 122 3.17 -17.39 -4.39
C LEU A 122 2.04 -18.28 -4.87
N MET A 123 2.15 -18.85 -6.08
CA MET A 123 1.16 -19.81 -6.56
C MET A 123 1.05 -21.02 -5.62
N ASP A 124 2.17 -21.55 -5.13
CA ASP A 124 2.18 -22.68 -4.21
C ASP A 124 1.54 -22.37 -2.85
N LEU A 125 1.58 -21.11 -2.39
CA LEU A 125 0.87 -20.68 -1.17
C LEU A 125 -0.66 -20.59 -1.35
N THR A 126 -1.14 -20.58 -2.59
CA THR A 126 -2.57 -20.45 -2.92
C THR A 126 -3.23 -21.77 -3.30
N ARG A 127 -2.46 -22.86 -3.35
CA ARG A 127 -2.94 -24.22 -3.60
C ARG A 127 -3.33 -24.89 -2.30
#